data_AF-A0A2S5LVY5-F1
#
_entry.id   AF-A0A2S5LVY5-F1
#
_cell.length_a   1.000
_cell.length_b   1.000
_cell.length_c   1.000
_cell.angle_alpha   90.00
_cell.angle_beta   90.00
_cell.angle_gamma   90.00
#
_symmetry.space_group_name_H-M   'P 1'
#
loop_
_entity.id
_entity.type
_entity.pdbx_description
1 polymer ?
#
loop_
_entity_poly.entity_id
_entity_poly.type
_entity_poly.pdbx_seq_one_letter_code
_entity_poly.pdbx_strand_id
1 'polypeptide(L)'
;MKYLVFVWLFIAQSFLIQTAVAEEVASATTVIPTMEQDFVKSINQFTKAQIIEQFGEPAKADDVKVKGTGKIVASIWLYHFINTAADGSYYETTELDFIDDKVVMVAFLKNDGSEGPEATQQYEVPLK
;
A
#
# COMPACT_ATOMS: atom_id res chain seq x y z
N MET A 1 -51.04 -41.50 -35.83
CA MET A 1 -49.82 -41.93 -35.10
C MET A 1 -48.59 -41.39 -35.82
N LYS A 2 -47.60 -40.86 -35.08
CA LYS A 2 -46.29 -40.34 -35.54
C LYS A 2 -46.12 -38.84 -35.85
N TYR A 3 -46.84 -37.89 -35.24
CA TYR A 3 -46.41 -36.46 -35.28
C TYR A 3 -46.74 -35.67 -34.00
N LEU A 4 -46.74 -36.31 -32.83
CA LEU A 4 -47.20 -35.69 -31.58
C LEU A 4 -46.28 -35.94 -30.37
N VAL A 5 -45.00 -36.29 -30.60
CA VAL A 5 -44.04 -36.58 -29.51
C VAL A 5 -42.81 -35.66 -29.53
N PHE A 6 -42.65 -34.79 -30.53
CA PHE A 6 -41.43 -33.98 -30.70
C PHE A 6 -41.55 -32.52 -30.26
N VAL A 7 -42.44 -32.20 -29.31
CA VAL A 7 -42.58 -30.81 -28.79
C VAL A 7 -42.26 -30.70 -27.29
N TRP A 8 -41.89 -31.80 -26.63
CA TRP A 8 -41.68 -31.84 -25.17
C TRP A 8 -40.24 -32.24 -24.75
N LEU A 9 -39.25 -31.98 -25.61
CA LEU A 9 -37.83 -32.21 -25.29
C LEU A 9 -36.93 -31.04 -25.66
N PHE A 10 -37.42 -29.80 -25.51
CA PHE A 10 -36.59 -28.60 -25.68
C PHE A 10 -36.68 -27.58 -24.54
N ILE A 11 -37.47 -27.83 -23.49
CA ILE A 11 -37.64 -26.91 -22.36
C ILE A 11 -36.70 -27.27 -21.17
N ALA A 12 -35.90 -28.32 -21.28
CA ALA A 12 -35.08 -28.82 -20.16
C ALA A 12 -33.59 -28.40 -20.17
N GLN A 13 -33.17 -27.49 -21.06
CA GLN A 13 -31.75 -27.06 -21.13
C GLN A 13 -31.55 -25.53 -21.09
N SER A 14 -32.59 -24.79 -20.75
CA SER A 14 -32.49 -23.34 -20.63
C SER A 14 -31.96 -22.96 -19.24
N PHE A 15 -30.65 -22.72 -19.20
CA PHE A 15 -30.04 -21.63 -18.45
C PHE A 15 -30.01 -21.74 -16.92
N LEU A 16 -29.26 -22.72 -16.41
CA LEU A 16 -28.44 -22.52 -15.21
C LEU A 16 -27.17 -21.74 -15.61
N ILE A 17 -27.30 -20.44 -15.87
CA ILE A 17 -26.14 -19.54 -15.78
C ILE A 17 -26.02 -19.19 -14.30
N GLN A 18 -25.23 -19.97 -13.58
CA GLN A 18 -24.62 -19.46 -12.37
C GLN A 18 -23.61 -18.39 -12.83
N THR A 19 -23.98 -17.11 -12.69
CA THR A 19 -22.99 -16.05 -12.66
C THR A 19 -22.10 -16.32 -11.45
N ALA A 20 -20.99 -17.00 -11.69
CA ALA A 20 -19.86 -16.96 -10.78
C ALA A 20 -19.45 -15.49 -10.71
N VAL A 21 -19.83 -14.83 -9.61
CA VAL A 21 -19.16 -13.60 -9.21
C VAL A 21 -17.74 -14.06 -8.92
N ALA A 22 -16.85 -13.84 -9.87
CA ALA A 22 -15.43 -13.82 -9.60
C ALA A 22 -15.26 -12.67 -8.62
N GLU A 23 -15.24 -13.00 -7.33
CA GLU A 23 -14.66 -12.14 -6.33
C GLU A 23 -13.20 -12.01 -6.78
N GLU A 24 -12.87 -10.89 -7.43
CA GLU A 24 -11.48 -10.53 -7.67
C GLU A 24 -10.84 -10.48 -6.29
N VAL A 25 -10.22 -11.60 -5.91
CA VAL A 25 -9.16 -11.61 -4.92
C VAL A 25 -8.16 -10.63 -5.50
N ALA A 26 -8.19 -9.39 -5.00
CA ALA A 26 -7.32 -8.32 -5.42
C ALA A 26 -5.93 -8.92 -5.56
N SER A 27 -5.48 -9.09 -6.80
CA SER A 27 -4.18 -9.67 -7.06
C SER A 27 -3.22 -8.76 -6.35
N ALA A 28 -2.61 -9.25 -5.26
CA ALA A 28 -1.70 -8.48 -4.44
C ALA A 28 -0.65 -7.94 -5.41
N THR A 29 -0.74 -6.64 -5.71
CA THR A 29 0.11 -6.04 -6.73
C THR A 29 1.51 -6.16 -6.16
N THR A 30 2.36 -6.99 -6.77
CA THR A 30 3.68 -7.28 -6.22
C THR A 30 4.65 -6.12 -6.39
N VAL A 31 4.25 -5.08 -7.12
CA VAL A 31 5.04 -3.90 -7.42
C VAL A 31 4.34 -2.67 -6.85
N ILE A 32 5.06 -1.93 -6.02
CA ILE A 32 4.61 -0.66 -5.48
C ILE A 32 4.67 0.40 -6.60
N PRO A 33 3.55 1.03 -6.98
CA PRO A 33 3.56 2.03 -8.05
C PRO A 33 4.31 3.30 -7.64
N THR A 34 4.98 3.98 -8.56
CA THR A 34 5.74 5.20 -8.23
C THR A 34 4.99 6.51 -8.53
N MET A 35 3.93 6.45 -9.34
CA MET A 35 3.09 7.62 -9.60
C MET A 35 2.27 7.98 -8.36
N GLU A 36 2.35 9.24 -7.92
CA GLU A 36 1.81 9.76 -6.66
C GLU A 36 0.42 9.21 -6.30
N GLN A 37 -0.54 9.34 -7.22
CA GLN A 37 -1.94 9.00 -6.96
C GLN A 37 -2.16 7.50 -6.80
N ASP A 38 -1.37 6.66 -7.48
CA ASP A 38 -1.49 5.21 -7.36
C ASP A 38 -0.69 4.69 -6.17
N PHE A 39 0.45 5.32 -5.86
CA PHE A 39 1.23 5.04 -4.66
C PHE A 39 0.39 5.24 -3.39
N VAL A 40 -0.26 6.41 -3.23
CA VAL A 40 -1.08 6.70 -2.05
C VAL A 40 -2.25 5.72 -1.88
N LYS A 41 -2.83 5.24 -2.99
CA LYS A 41 -3.96 4.28 -2.94
C LYS A 41 -3.55 2.89 -2.45
N SER A 42 -2.31 2.47 -2.69
CA SER A 42 -1.89 1.08 -2.45
C SER A 42 -0.83 0.92 -1.36
N ILE A 43 -0.07 1.96 -1.02
CA ILE A 43 1.14 1.82 -0.18
C ILE A 43 0.85 1.21 1.21
N ASN A 44 -0.34 1.45 1.77
CA ASN A 44 -0.74 0.88 3.06
C ASN A 44 -0.92 -0.66 3.04
N GLN A 45 -0.94 -1.28 1.86
CA GLN A 45 -1.05 -2.73 1.72
C GLN A 45 0.29 -3.42 1.93
N PHE A 46 1.40 -2.71 1.71
CA PHE A 46 2.75 -3.24 1.79
C PHE A 46 3.31 -3.21 3.21
N THR A 47 4.21 -4.13 3.52
CA THR A 47 5.00 -4.14 4.76
C THR A 47 6.26 -3.32 4.59
N LYS A 48 6.93 -2.96 5.70
CA LYS A 48 8.25 -2.33 5.65
C LYS A 48 9.25 -3.15 4.85
N ALA A 49 9.23 -4.48 5.00
CA ALA A 49 10.12 -5.38 4.27
C ALA A 49 9.89 -5.33 2.75
N GLN A 50 8.63 -5.28 2.29
CA GLN A 50 8.31 -5.16 0.86
C GLN A 50 8.71 -3.79 0.30
N ILE A 51 8.55 -2.72 1.08
CA ILE A 51 9.00 -1.38 0.71
C ILE A 51 10.53 -1.35 0.57
N ILE A 52 11.27 -1.94 1.51
CA ILE A 52 12.73 -2.06 1.45
C ILE A 52 13.17 -2.92 0.25
N GLU A 53 12.49 -4.03 -0.01
CA GLU A 53 12.83 -4.92 -1.13
C GLU A 53 12.77 -4.18 -2.47
N GLN A 54 11.80 -3.27 -2.64
CA GLN A 54 11.65 -2.54 -3.90
C GLN A 54 12.49 -1.25 -3.96
N PHE A 55 12.53 -0.46 -2.89
CA PHE A 55 13.14 0.88 -2.91
C PHE A 55 14.49 0.96 -2.20
N GLY A 56 14.92 -0.10 -1.52
CA GLY A 56 16.07 -0.11 -0.63
C GLY A 56 15.77 0.47 0.75
N GLU A 57 16.82 0.63 1.55
CA GLU A 57 16.73 1.30 2.85
C GLU A 57 16.38 2.79 2.67
N PRO A 58 15.59 3.39 3.58
CA PRO A 58 15.30 4.81 3.52
C PRO A 58 16.58 5.65 3.75
N ALA A 59 16.62 6.86 3.21
CA ALA A 59 17.70 7.81 3.44
C ALA A 59 17.77 8.23 4.93
N LYS A 60 16.61 8.28 5.60
CA LYS A 60 16.48 8.52 7.04
C LYS A 60 15.34 7.68 7.61
N ALA A 61 15.52 7.16 8.82
CA ALA A 61 14.47 6.48 9.58
C ALA A 61 14.50 6.95 11.04
N ASP A 62 13.40 7.53 11.51
CA ASP A 62 13.22 7.95 12.90
C ASP A 62 12.19 7.02 13.58
N ASP A 63 12.63 6.24 14.55
CA ASP A 63 11.79 5.25 15.24
C ASP A 63 11.27 5.75 16.59
N VAL A 64 9.98 5.50 16.86
CA VAL A 64 9.36 5.67 18.17
C VAL A 64 9.38 4.33 18.89
N LYS A 65 10.10 4.27 20.02
CA LYS A 65 10.27 3.05 20.81
C LYS A 65 9.49 3.13 22.12
N VAL A 66 8.88 2.01 22.49
CA VAL A 66 8.31 1.83 23.83
C VAL A 66 9.47 1.65 24.80
N LYS A 67 9.55 2.55 25.78
CA LYS A 67 10.56 2.48 26.84
C LYS A 67 10.57 1.10 27.49
N GLY A 68 11.73 0.60 27.91
CA GLY A 68 11.85 -0.69 28.63
C GLY A 68 11.66 -1.97 27.80
N THR A 69 10.92 -1.95 26.68
CA THR A 69 10.82 -3.10 25.76
C THR A 69 11.65 -2.92 24.49
N GLY A 70 11.90 -1.67 24.09
CA GLY A 70 12.55 -1.37 22.82
C GLY A 70 11.70 -1.66 21.59
N LYS A 71 10.43 -2.10 21.75
CA LYS A 71 9.52 -2.33 20.64
C LYS A 71 9.30 -1.02 19.89
N ILE A 72 9.58 -1.02 18.59
CA ILE A 72 9.21 0.07 17.68
C ILE A 72 7.71 0.01 17.43
N VAL A 73 7.02 1.12 17.67
CA VAL A 73 5.55 1.23 17.51
C VAL A 73 5.15 2.22 16.42
N ALA A 74 6.05 3.12 16.05
CA ALA A 74 5.90 4.00 14.90
C ALA A 74 7.28 4.29 14.30
N SER A 75 7.31 4.64 13.01
CA SER A 75 8.53 5.11 12.34
C SER A 75 8.17 6.18 11.33
N ILE A 76 9.07 7.13 11.10
CA ILE A 76 9.02 8.07 9.98
C ILE A 76 10.18 7.72 9.05
N TRP A 77 9.91 7.37 7.79
CA TRP A 77 10.93 7.03 6.81
C TRP A 77 10.95 8.05 5.68
N LEU A 78 12.15 8.50 5.30
CA LEU A 78 12.35 9.43 4.19
C LEU A 78 13.05 8.72 3.04
N TYR A 79 12.40 8.69 1.88
CA TYR A 79 12.97 8.20 0.62
C TYR A 79 13.17 9.34 -0.36
N HIS A 80 14.28 9.31 -1.09
CA HIS A 80 14.57 10.32 -2.12
C HIS A 80 14.22 9.81 -3.51
N PHE A 81 13.53 10.65 -4.29
CA PHE A 81 13.24 10.42 -5.72
C PHE A 81 12.56 9.09 -6.06
N ILE A 82 11.72 8.54 -5.18
CA ILE A 82 10.97 7.29 -5.44
C ILE A 82 9.62 7.52 -6.13
N ASN A 83 9.05 8.73 -6.02
CA ASN A 83 7.72 9.02 -6.54
C ASN A 83 7.72 10.19 -7.54
N THR A 84 6.79 10.12 -8.50
CA THR A 84 6.56 11.15 -9.51
C THR A 84 5.17 11.76 -9.42
N ALA A 85 5.07 13.07 -9.68
CA ALA A 85 3.82 13.78 -9.87
C ALA A 85 3.19 13.45 -11.24
N ALA A 86 1.98 13.96 -11.49
CA ALA A 86 1.24 13.71 -12.72
C ALA A 86 1.96 14.18 -14.01
N ASP A 87 2.85 15.17 -13.89
CA ASP A 87 3.67 15.66 -15.00
C ASP A 87 4.97 14.87 -15.20
N GLY A 88 5.19 13.83 -14.39
CA GLY A 88 6.39 12.99 -14.40
C GLY A 88 7.58 13.57 -13.65
N SER A 89 7.48 14.76 -13.05
CA SER A 89 8.53 15.30 -12.19
C SER A 89 8.65 14.50 -10.90
N TYR A 90 9.87 14.30 -10.42
CA TYR A 90 10.10 13.61 -9.16
C TYR A 90 9.85 14.54 -7.97
N TYR A 91 9.29 13.97 -6.91
CA TYR A 91 9.42 14.54 -5.57
C TYR A 91 10.82 14.30 -5.05
N GLU A 92 11.38 15.31 -4.39
CA GLU A 92 12.73 15.20 -3.83
C GLU A 92 12.72 14.22 -2.66
N THR A 93 11.73 14.33 -1.77
CA THR A 93 11.52 13.40 -0.66
C THR A 93 10.08 12.90 -0.62
N THR A 94 9.91 11.61 -0.37
CA THR A 94 8.66 10.99 0.06
C THR A 94 8.83 10.53 1.50
N GLU A 95 8.00 11.06 2.38
CA GLU A 95 7.90 10.67 3.78
C GLU A 95 6.81 9.62 3.94
N LEU A 96 7.14 8.53 4.64
CA LEU A 96 6.25 7.44 4.98
C LEU A 96 6.16 7.31 6.49
N ASP A 97 4.98 7.57 7.02
CA ASP A 97 4.69 7.41 8.44
C ASP A 97 4.07 6.05 8.70
N PHE A 98 4.67 5.31 9.62
CA PHE A 98 4.26 3.96 9.98
C PHE A 98 3.67 3.91 11.38
N ILE A 99 2.63 3.08 11.53
CA ILE A 99 2.26 2.49 12.82
C ILE A 99 2.49 0.97 12.70
N ASP A 100 3.26 0.42 13.64
CA ASP A 100 3.86 -0.90 13.55
C ASP A 100 4.57 -1.11 12.18
N ASP A 101 3.91 -1.84 11.27
CA ASP A 101 4.45 -2.25 9.96
C ASP A 101 3.64 -1.71 8.76
N LYS A 102 2.70 -0.79 9.01
CA LYS A 102 1.79 -0.26 7.98
C LYS A 102 1.93 1.24 7.82
N VAL A 103 1.98 1.69 6.57
CA VAL A 103 1.95 3.13 6.23
C VAL A 103 0.56 3.68 6.53
N VAL A 104 0.52 4.75 7.32
CA VAL A 104 -0.71 5.46 7.72
C VAL A 104 -0.78 6.88 7.15
N MET A 105 0.35 7.48 6.80
CA MET A 105 0.41 8.78 6.12
C MET A 105 1.58 8.80 5.14
N VAL A 106 1.39 9.56 4.06
CA VAL A 106 2.40 9.85 3.04
C VAL A 106 2.48 11.36 2.87
N ALA A 107 3.69 11.91 2.86
CA ALA A 107 3.92 13.30 2.46
C ALA A 107 4.95 13.39 1.33
N PHE A 108 4.73 14.33 0.42
CA PHE A 108 5.63 14.59 -0.71
C PHE A 108 6.27 15.98 -0.53
N LEU A 109 7.59 16.01 -0.48
CA LEU A 109 8.37 17.21 -0.20
C LEU A 109 9.23 17.60 -1.41
N LYS A 110 9.46 18.91 -1.55
CA LYS A 110 10.33 19.53 -2.56
C LYS A 110 11.64 20.04 -1.96
N ASN A 111 12.12 19.32 -0.94
CA ASN A 111 13.40 19.48 -0.27
C ASN A 111 13.91 18.08 0.12
N ASP A 112 15.11 18.00 0.66
CA ASP A 112 15.80 16.77 1.06
C ASP A 112 15.24 16.09 2.33
N GLY A 113 14.13 16.59 2.88
CA GLY A 113 13.56 16.11 4.13
C GLY A 113 14.28 16.63 5.38
N SER A 114 15.16 17.63 5.22
CA SER A 114 15.69 18.36 6.37
C SER A 114 14.58 19.21 7.00
N GLU A 115 14.18 18.82 8.20
CA GLU A 115 13.49 19.72 9.11
C GLU A 115 14.49 20.78 9.61
N GLY A 116 13.99 21.97 9.97
CA GLY A 116 14.81 23.04 10.53
C GLY A 116 15.53 22.63 11.83
N PRO A 117 16.31 23.53 12.45
CA PRO A 117 17.23 23.22 13.55
C PRO A 117 16.64 22.57 14.83
N GLU A 118 15.33 22.28 14.90
CA GLU A 118 14.64 21.67 16.04
C GLU A 118 14.48 20.12 15.93
N ALA A 119 14.91 19.50 14.84
CA ALA A 119 14.56 18.11 14.47
C ALA A 119 15.36 16.96 15.13
N THR A 120 15.98 17.17 16.30
CA THR A 120 16.84 16.15 16.96
C THR A 120 16.21 15.46 18.18
N GLN A 121 14.89 15.48 18.30
CA GLN A 121 14.20 14.82 19.42
C GLN A 121 14.06 13.31 19.13
N GLN A 122 14.71 12.47 19.95
CA GLN A 122 14.38 11.05 19.99
C GLN A 122 13.04 10.85 20.72
N TYR A 123 12.10 10.19 20.06
CA TYR A 123 10.75 9.98 20.59
C TYR A 123 10.68 8.69 21.41
N GLU A 124 10.39 8.81 22.71
CA GLU A 124 10.05 7.68 23.59
C GLU A 124 8.61 7.78 24.08
N VAL A 125 7.89 6.65 24.09
CA VAL A 125 6.57 6.56 24.73
C VAL A 125 6.67 5.81 26.07
N PRO A 126 6.02 6.28 27.16
CA PRO A 126 6.01 5.60 28.46
C PRO A 126 5.30 4.24 28.42
N LEU A 127 5.69 3.31 29.30
CA LEU A 127 4.84 2.14 29.63
C LEU A 127 3.58 2.61 30.36
N LYS A 128 2.41 2.09 29.95
CA LYS A 128 1.17 2.16 30.72
C LYS A 128 1.11 1.05 31.75
#